data_AF-A0A9D2A6X0-F1
#
_entry.id   AF-A0A9D2A6X0-F1
#
_cell.length_a   1.000
_cell.length_b   1.000
_cell.length_c   1.000
_cell.angle_alpha   90.00
_cell.angle_beta   90.00
_cell.angle_gamma   90.00
#
_symmetry.space_group_name_H-M   'P 1'
#
loop_
_entity.id
_entity.type
_entity.pdbx_description
1 polymer ?
#
loop_
_entity_poly.entity_id
_entity_poly.type
_entity_poly.pdbx_seq_one_letter_code
_entity_poly.pdbx_strand_id
1 'polypeptide(L)'
;WRVSLNTCTNQERKKKRSVQTVPLSVDIDLYNDTDTHSKQIQQLYDRINRLDVFDRAIIPLWLENMSYQDIANVVGISLPAVTTRLFRIKEQLKAMSND
;
A
#
# COMPACT_ATOMS: atom_id res chain seq x y z
N TRP A 1 -36.63 30.98 28.33
CA TRP A 1 -35.71 31.50 29.36
C TRP A 1 -34.99 30.36 30.08
N ARG A 2 -35.68 29.49 30.86
CA ARG A 2 -35.04 28.35 31.57
C ARG A 2 -34.50 27.24 30.67
N VAL A 3 -35.19 26.94 29.56
CA VAL A 3 -34.77 25.88 28.63
C VAL A 3 -33.43 26.21 27.95
N SER A 4 -33.26 27.43 27.45
CA SER A 4 -32.02 27.86 26.80
C SER A 4 -30.81 27.85 27.74
N LEU A 5 -30.97 28.31 28.98
CA LEU A 5 -29.90 28.30 29.99
C LEU A 5 -29.51 26.87 30.40
N ASN A 6 -30.51 26.00 30.56
CA ASN A 6 -30.27 24.57 30.82
C ASN A 6 -29.57 23.89 29.64
N THR A 7 -29.86 24.29 28.40
CA THR A 7 -29.18 23.75 27.21
C THR A 7 -27.73 24.20 27.12
N CYS A 8 -27.44 25.49 27.35
CA CYS A 8 -26.07 26.01 27.35
C CYS A 8 -25.21 25.35 28.44
N THR A 9 -25.74 25.23 29.66
CA THR A 9 -25.04 24.58 30.77
C THR A 9 -24.86 23.07 30.55
N ASN A 10 -25.82 22.39 29.92
CA ASN A 10 -25.71 20.97 29.60
C ASN A 10 -24.71 20.73 28.45
N GLN A 11 -24.63 21.62 27.47
CA GLN A 11 -23.64 21.57 26.40
C GLN A 11 -22.21 21.79 26.93
N GLU A 12 -22.04 22.69 27.88
CA GLU A 12 -20.74 22.93 28.52
C GLU A 12 -20.31 21.75 29.41
N ARG A 13 -21.24 21.13 30.16
CA ARG A 13 -20.97 19.89 30.92
C ARG A 13 -20.62 18.71 30.01
N LYS A 14 -21.29 18.57 28.85
CA LYS A 14 -20.97 17.55 27.86
C LYS A 14 -19.58 17.77 27.23
N LYS A 15 -19.20 19.02 26.96
CA LYS A 15 -17.83 19.35 26.50
C LYS A 15 -16.77 19.01 27.54
N LYS A 16 -17.01 19.29 28.84
CA LYS A 16 -16.07 18.98 29.94
C LYS A 16 -15.99 17.48 30.27
N ARG A 17 -17.05 16.71 30.00
CA ARG A 17 -17.11 15.24 30.20
C ARG A 17 -16.66 14.46 28.97
N SER A 18 -16.60 15.09 27.80
CA SER A 18 -15.97 14.51 26.62
C SER A 18 -14.47 14.44 26.87
N VAL A 19 -13.93 13.22 26.85
CA VAL A 19 -12.49 12.96 26.94
C VAL A 19 -11.78 13.87 25.92
N GLN A 20 -10.76 14.59 26.37
CA GLN A 20 -9.97 15.47 25.51
C GLN A 20 -9.21 14.59 24.52
N THR A 21 -9.76 14.39 23.33
CA THR A 21 -9.10 13.64 22.27
C THR A 21 -8.20 14.61 21.51
N VAL A 22 -6.90 14.38 21.58
CA VAL A 22 -5.97 14.97 20.62
C VAL A 22 -6.23 14.33 19.25
N PRO A 23 -6.24 15.10 18.15
CA PRO A 23 -6.19 14.50 16.82
C PRO A 23 -4.96 13.60 16.77
N LEU A 24 -5.13 12.33 16.47
CA LEU A 24 -4.02 11.45 16.16
C LEU A 24 -3.44 11.99 14.85
N SER A 25 -2.41 12.83 14.91
CA SER A 25 -1.57 13.11 13.75
C SER A 25 -0.99 11.77 13.35
N VAL A 26 -1.40 11.26 12.19
CA VAL A 26 -0.89 10.01 11.59
C VAL A 26 0.52 10.25 11.05
N ASP A 27 1.38 10.89 11.85
CA ASP A 27 2.81 11.05 11.62
C ASP A 27 3.58 10.19 12.62
N ILE A 28 2.98 9.06 13.01
CA ILE A 28 3.71 8.00 13.70
C ILE A 28 4.16 7.04 12.61
N ASP A 29 5.32 7.31 12.02
CA ASP A 29 6.12 6.29 11.36
C ASP A 29 6.51 5.25 12.42
N LEU A 30 5.60 4.31 12.68
CA LEU A 30 5.81 3.17 13.58
C LEU A 30 6.90 2.22 13.04
N TYR A 31 7.32 2.42 11.79
CA TYR A 31 8.50 1.81 11.20
C TYR A 31 9.61 2.85 11.16
N ASN A 32 10.45 2.87 12.20
CA ASN A 32 11.74 3.55 12.12
C ASN A 32 12.45 3.11 10.83
N ASP A 33 12.66 4.08 9.95
CA ASP A 33 13.25 3.98 8.61
C ASP A 33 14.79 3.75 8.66
N THR A 34 15.21 2.84 9.53
CA THR A 34 16.63 2.49 9.78
C THR A 34 16.99 1.08 9.31
N ASP A 35 16.00 0.26 8.91
CA ASP A 35 16.27 -1.01 8.24
C ASP A 35 16.53 -0.74 6.75
N THR A 36 17.78 -0.91 6.35
CA THR A 36 18.20 -0.91 4.93
C THR A 36 17.34 -1.85 4.09
N HIS A 37 16.83 -2.93 4.71
CA HIS A 37 15.90 -3.88 4.10
C HIS A 37 14.54 -3.24 3.76
N SER A 38 13.97 -2.44 4.66
CA SER A 38 12.70 -1.73 4.45
C SER A 38 12.80 -0.73 3.30
N LYS A 39 13.94 -0.02 3.18
CA LYS A 39 14.22 0.89 2.05
C LYS A 39 14.32 0.17 0.72
N GLN A 40 15.01 -0.98 0.68
CA GLN A 40 15.11 -1.79 -0.53
C GLN A 40 13.74 -2.33 -0.98
N ILE A 41 12.90 -2.73 -0.02
CA ILE A 41 11.53 -3.18 -0.30
C ILE A 41 10.68 -2.03 -0.84
N GLN A 42 10.73 -0.84 -0.22
CA GLN A 42 10.01 0.33 -0.71
C GLN A 42 10.44 0.72 -2.13
N GLN A 43 11.76 0.76 -2.40
CA GLN A 43 12.29 1.02 -3.74
C GLN A 43 11.83 -0.02 -4.77
N LEU A 44 11.73 -1.30 -4.39
CA LEU A 44 11.20 -2.33 -5.26
C LEU A 44 9.72 -2.09 -5.57
N TYR A 45 8.89 -1.79 -4.57
CA TYR A 45 7.48 -1.49 -4.78
C TYR A 45 7.25 -0.22 -5.61
N ASP A 46 8.08 0.81 -5.44
CA ASP A 46 8.05 2.01 -6.28
C ASP A 46 8.38 1.70 -7.73
N ARG A 47 9.38 0.84 -7.97
CA ARG A 47 9.72 0.38 -9.32
C ARG A 47 8.57 -0.44 -9.91
N ILE A 48 8.00 -1.38 -9.16
CA ILE A 48 6.83 -2.17 -9.58
C ILE A 48 5.65 -1.25 -9.94
N ASN A 49 5.49 -0.14 -9.21
CA ASN A 49 4.44 0.84 -9.49
C ASN A 49 4.64 1.65 -10.78
N ARG A 50 5.85 1.67 -11.34
CA ARG A 50 6.15 2.29 -12.64
C ARG A 50 5.91 1.34 -13.82
N LEU A 51 5.71 0.04 -13.58
CA LEU A 51 5.36 -0.90 -14.64
C LEU A 51 3.92 -0.70 -15.14
N ASP A 52 3.67 -1.23 -16.34
CA ASP A 52 2.34 -1.26 -16.93
C ASP A 52 1.33 -1.95 -15.99
N VAL A 53 0.07 -1.53 -16.07
CA VAL A 53 -1.02 -2.02 -15.19
C VAL A 53 -1.12 -3.54 -15.27
N PHE A 54 -0.93 -4.10 -16.46
CA PHE A 54 -0.99 -5.55 -16.67
C PHE A 54 0.20 -6.29 -16.04
N ASP A 55 1.41 -5.74 -16.17
CA ASP A 55 2.63 -6.36 -15.67
C ASP A 55 2.67 -6.35 -14.13
N ARG A 56 2.06 -5.32 -13.53
CA ARG A 56 1.87 -5.21 -12.07
C ARG A 56 0.93 -6.25 -11.48
N ALA A 57 0.06 -6.87 -12.28
CA ALA A 57 -0.76 -8.00 -11.82
C ALA A 57 0.05 -9.30 -11.80
N ILE A 58 1.06 -9.45 -12.65
CA ILE A 58 1.84 -10.68 -12.80
C ILE A 58 2.97 -10.79 -11.78
N ILE A 59 3.68 -9.69 -11.50
CA ILE A 59 4.84 -9.71 -10.58
C ILE A 59 4.47 -10.20 -9.16
N PRO A 60 3.41 -9.69 -8.51
CA PRO A 60 3.10 -10.10 -7.14
C PRO A 60 2.80 -11.60 -7.05
N LEU A 61 2.05 -12.14 -8.02
CA LEU A 61 1.75 -13.57 -8.10
C LEU A 61 3.04 -14.40 -8.24
N TRP A 62 4.01 -13.90 -9.01
CA TRP A 62 5.31 -14.55 -9.14
C TRP A 62 6.15 -14.45 -7.86
N LEU A 63 6.11 -13.31 -7.15
CA LEU A 63 6.77 -13.14 -5.86
C LEU A 63 6.19 -14.05 -4.76
N GLU A 64 4.90 -14.37 -4.85
CA GLU A 64 4.23 -15.39 -4.02
C GLU A 64 4.61 -16.83 -4.42
N ASN A 65 5.54 -17.00 -5.36
CA ASN A 65 6.06 -18.28 -5.82
C ASN A 65 4.99 -19.17 -6.49
N MET A 66 3.97 -18.56 -7.11
CA MET A 66 2.98 -19.29 -7.92
C MET A 66 3.61 -19.86 -9.19
N SER A 67 3.09 -21.01 -9.64
CA SER A 67 3.55 -21.61 -10.89
C SER A 67 3.14 -20.77 -12.10
N TYR A 68 3.94 -20.80 -13.18
CA TYR A 68 3.59 -20.08 -14.42
C TYR A 68 2.25 -20.53 -15.02
N GLN A 69 1.85 -21.77 -14.79
CA GLN A 69 0.55 -22.30 -15.22
C GLN A 69 -0.59 -21.68 -14.41
N ASP A 70 -0.44 -21.55 -13.10
CA ASP A 70 -1.47 -20.93 -12.25
C ASP A 70 -1.58 -19.44 -12.52
N ILE A 71 -0.46 -18.75 -12.75
CA ILE A 71 -0.45 -17.35 -13.16
C ILE A 71 -1.17 -17.18 -14.51
N ALA A 72 -0.91 -18.07 -15.48
CA ALA A 72 -1.60 -18.06 -16.77
C ALA A 72 -3.12 -18.24 -16.60
N ASN A 73 -3.54 -19.15 -15.72
CA ASN A 73 -4.95 -19.42 -15.42
C ASN A 73 -5.63 -18.23 -14.71
N VAL A 74 -4.97 -17.62 -13.73
CA VAL A 74 -5.50 -16.47 -12.97
C VAL A 74 -5.61 -15.23 -13.83
N VAL A 75 -4.59 -14.94 -14.65
CA VAL A 75 -4.53 -13.75 -15.50
C VAL A 75 -5.33 -13.95 -16.80
N GLY A 76 -5.65 -15.20 -17.17
CA GLY A 76 -6.41 -15.53 -18.37
C GLY A 76 -5.62 -15.41 -19.68
N ILE A 77 -4.30 -15.62 -19.62
CA ILE A 77 -3.40 -15.56 -20.79
C ILE A 77 -2.69 -16.89 -21.00
N SER A 78 -2.08 -17.09 -22.17
CA SER A 78 -1.34 -18.32 -22.46
C SER A 78 -0.03 -18.41 -21.68
N LEU A 79 0.36 -19.62 -21.29
CA LEU A 79 1.63 -19.91 -20.62
C LEU A 79 2.87 -19.25 -21.31
N PRO A 80 3.07 -19.36 -22.64
CA PRO A 80 4.20 -18.71 -23.30
C PRO A 80 4.14 -17.17 -23.30
N ALA A 81 2.94 -16.59 -23.20
CA ALA A 81 2.81 -15.14 -23.03
C ALA A 81 3.26 -14.70 -21.63
N VAL A 82 2.92 -15.48 -20.58
CA VAL A 82 3.37 -15.22 -19.20
C VAL A 82 4.89 -15.28 -19.12
N THR A 83 5.53 -16.32 -19.66
CA THR A 83 6.98 -16.48 -19.58
C THR A 83 7.73 -15.35 -20.28
N THR A 84 7.29 -14.98 -21.49
CA THR A 84 7.90 -13.88 -22.26
C THR A 84 7.70 -12.54 -21.55
N ARG A 85 6.50 -12.29 -20.99
CA ARG A 85 6.23 -11.07 -20.22
C ARG A 85 7.07 -11.01 -18.95
N LEU A 86 7.12 -12.07 -18.16
CA LEU A 86 7.95 -12.13 -16.95
C LEU A 86 9.43 -11.86 -17.24
N PHE A 87 9.94 -12.38 -18.35
CA PHE A 87 11.30 -12.10 -18.79
C PHE A 87 11.52 -10.59 -19.05
N ARG A 88 10.62 -9.97 -19.83
CA ARG A 88 10.67 -8.52 -20.14
C ARG A 88 10.54 -7.65 -18.89
N ILE A 89 9.63 -8.01 -18.01
CA ILE A 89 9.41 -7.35 -16.71
C ILE A 89 10.70 -7.37 -15.88
N LYS A 90 11.37 -8.53 -15.82
CA LYS A 90 12.65 -8.66 -15.09
C LYS A 90 13.75 -7.80 -15.72
N GLU A 91 13.82 -7.72 -17.05
CA GLU A 91 14.75 -6.81 -17.73
C GLU A 91 14.44 -5.34 -17.42
N GLN A 92 13.17 -4.94 -17.44
CA GLN A 92 12.75 -3.57 -17.10
C GLN A 92 13.12 -3.22 -15.66
N LEU A 93 12.83 -4.09 -14.69
CA LEU A 93 13.20 -3.88 -13.30
C LEU A 93 14.72 -3.78 -13.10
N LYS A 94 15.50 -4.57 -13.86
CA LYS A 94 16.96 -4.51 -13.83
C LYS A 94 17.49 -3.19 -14.42
N ALA A 95 16.91 -2.73 -15.54
CA ALA A 95 17.26 -1.45 -16.14
C ALA A 95 17.01 -0.29 -15.17
N MET A 96 15.86 -0.30 -14.47
CA MET A 96 15.50 0.70 -13.46
C MET A 96 16.31 0.62 -12.16
N SER A 97 17.08 -0.45 -11.95
CA SER A 97 17.95 -0.60 -10.77
C SER A 97 19.36 -0.05 -11.00
N ASN A 98 19.72 0.24 -12.24
CA ASN A 98 21.03 0.78 -12.61
C ASN A 98 21.02 2.33 -12.75
N ASP A 99 19.86 2.96 -12.59
CA ASP A 99 19.69 4.40 -12.37
C ASP A 99 19.62 4.71 -10.86
#